data_AF-A0A430REW4-F1
#
_entry.id   AF-A0A430REW4-F1
#
_cell.length_a   1.000
_cell.length_b   1.000
_cell.length_c   1.000
_cell.angle_alpha   90.00
_cell.angle_beta   90.00
_cell.angle_gamma   90.00
#
_symmetry.space_group_name_H-M   'P 1'
#
loop_
_entity.id
_entity.type
_entity.pdbx_description
1 polymer ?
#
loop_
_entity_poly.entity_id
_entity_poly.type
_entity_poly.pdbx_seq_one_letter_code
_entity_poly.pdbx_strand_id
1 'polypeptide(L)'
;MGEEPLPEGRSRPAPNPGGIEGNKRGNSYGAFQTKGHFRDRADLGLVRLGASRLRRFLEARPGLEVHMAFPGIGLGGLDPREVLEALEEALAGVGNRVVLYRL
;
A
#
# COMPACT_ATOMS: atom_id res chain seq x y z
N MET A 1 43.91 22.66 -15.34
CA MET A 1 42.50 22.89 -15.69
C MET A 1 41.73 21.93 -14.80
N GLY A 2 41.07 22.46 -13.77
CA GLY A 2 40.63 21.69 -12.60
C GLY A 2 39.37 20.88 -12.85
N GLU A 3 39.35 19.64 -12.39
CA GLU A 3 38.15 18.82 -12.30
C GLU A 3 37.34 19.29 -11.09
N GLU A 4 36.13 19.79 -11.33
CA GLU A 4 35.16 20.10 -10.28
C GLU A 4 34.82 18.83 -9.48
N PRO A 5 34.91 18.84 -8.14
CA PRO A 5 34.49 17.70 -7.34
C PRO A 5 32.96 17.63 -7.29
N LEU A 6 32.43 16.41 -7.41
CA LEU A 6 31.01 16.08 -7.28
C LEU A 6 30.46 16.51 -5.91
N PRO A 7 29.23 17.06 -5.82
CA PRO A 7 28.66 17.47 -4.56
C PRO A 7 28.34 16.27 -3.66
N GLU A 8 28.97 16.21 -2.50
CA GLU A 8 28.58 15.36 -1.38
C GLU A 8 27.20 15.79 -0.87
N GLY A 9 26.32 14.82 -0.56
CA GLY A 9 25.10 15.13 0.20
C GLY A 9 23.77 14.60 -0.35
N ARG A 10 23.73 13.51 -1.11
CA ARG A 10 22.48 12.72 -1.23
C ARG A 10 22.60 11.42 -0.46
N SER A 11 22.41 11.50 0.85
CA SER A 11 21.96 10.33 1.61
C SER A 11 20.77 9.73 0.88
N ARG A 12 20.87 8.46 0.49
CA ARG A 12 19.70 7.72 0.01
C ARG A 12 18.63 7.85 1.09
N PRO A 13 17.40 8.30 0.78
CA PRO A 13 16.34 8.23 1.76
C PRO A 13 16.23 6.78 2.20
N ALA A 14 16.18 6.56 3.52
CA ALA A 14 15.87 5.25 4.06
C ALA A 14 14.60 4.72 3.37
N PRO A 15 14.51 3.40 3.10
CA PRO A 15 13.29 2.83 2.52
C PRO A 15 12.12 3.24 3.40
N ASN A 16 11.19 4.01 2.82
CA ASN A 16 10.02 4.52 3.53
C ASN A 16 9.12 3.31 3.83
N PRO A 17 8.93 2.88 5.09
CA PRO A 17 8.25 1.62 5.39
C PRO A 17 6.73 1.67 5.20
N GLY A 18 6.18 2.79 4.70
CA GLY A 18 4.76 2.96 4.42
C GLY A 18 4.33 4.43 4.41
N GLY A 19 4.92 5.23 3.52
CA GLY A 19 4.69 6.68 3.47
C GLY A 19 3.24 7.04 3.19
N ILE A 20 2.58 7.64 4.18
CA ILE A 20 1.33 8.37 3.99
C ILE A 20 1.66 9.83 3.62
N GLU A 21 1.40 10.24 2.37
CA GLU A 21 1.58 11.64 1.94
C GLU A 21 0.27 12.41 2.01
N GLY A 22 0.26 13.55 2.70
CA GLY A 22 -0.90 14.44 2.79
C GLY A 22 -1.00 15.45 1.63
N ASN A 23 -2.21 15.77 1.16
CA ASN A 23 -2.44 16.91 0.26
C ASN A 23 -2.90 18.17 1.02
N LYS A 24 -2.93 19.32 0.32
CA LYS A 24 -3.40 20.62 0.84
C LYS A 24 -4.87 20.63 1.30
N ARG A 25 -5.64 19.57 1.03
CA ARG A 25 -7.04 19.38 1.48
C ARG A 25 -7.17 18.49 2.72
N GLY A 26 -6.06 17.99 3.27
CA GLY A 26 -6.05 17.15 4.48
C GLY A 26 -6.21 15.65 4.20
N ASN A 27 -6.29 15.21 2.94
CA ASN A 27 -6.35 13.80 2.61
C ASN A 27 -4.93 13.21 2.60
N SER A 28 -4.76 12.03 3.19
CA SER A 28 -3.52 11.26 3.13
C SER A 28 -3.63 10.13 2.12
N TYR A 29 -2.56 9.85 1.39
CA TYR A 29 -2.46 8.76 0.42
C TYR A 29 -1.38 7.78 0.84
N GLY A 30 -1.66 6.48 0.71
CA GLY A 30 -0.68 5.43 0.97
C GLY A 30 -0.56 4.49 -0.24
N ALA A 31 0.62 3.89 -0.41
CA ALA A 31 0.84 2.87 -1.41
C ALA A 31 0.49 1.48 -0.84
N PHE A 32 -0.39 0.75 -1.51
CA PHE A 32 -0.68 -0.65 -1.20
C PHE A 32 0.02 -1.55 -2.23
N GLN A 33 1.19 -2.08 -1.85
CA GLN A 33 2.01 -2.89 -2.75
C GLN A 33 1.45 -4.30 -2.90
N THR A 34 1.27 -4.74 -4.14
CA THR A 34 0.75 -6.08 -4.48
C THR A 34 1.73 -6.95 -5.24
N LYS A 35 2.87 -6.40 -5.68
CA LYS A 35 3.93 -7.12 -6.40
C LYS A 35 5.31 -6.56 -6.06
N GLY A 36 6.31 -7.43 -6.09
CA GLY A 36 7.71 -7.04 -5.90
C GLY A 36 8.30 -6.34 -7.13
N HIS A 37 7.89 -6.75 -8.33
CA HIS A 37 8.40 -6.23 -9.58
C HIS A 37 7.28 -6.03 -10.61
N PHE A 38 7.41 -5.04 -11.50
CA PHE A 38 6.32 -4.64 -12.38
C PHE A 38 5.94 -5.69 -13.44
N ARG A 39 6.90 -6.54 -13.84
CA ARG A 39 6.72 -7.59 -14.85
C ARG A 39 6.03 -8.85 -14.30
N ASP A 40 5.94 -8.97 -12.98
CA ASP A 40 5.41 -10.16 -12.33
C ASP A 40 3.91 -10.01 -12.06
N ARG A 41 3.26 -11.15 -11.83
CA ARG A 41 1.90 -11.18 -11.29
C ARG A 41 1.90 -10.62 -9.88
N ALA A 42 0.72 -10.16 -9.45
CA ALA A 42 0.51 -9.82 -8.05
C ALA A 42 0.60 -11.08 -7.18
N ASP A 43 1.08 -10.89 -5.97
CA ASP A 43 1.33 -11.94 -4.98
C ASP A 43 0.29 -11.81 -3.87
N LEU A 44 -0.51 -12.88 -3.69
CA LEU A 44 -1.55 -12.93 -2.66
C LEU A 44 -0.95 -12.81 -1.24
N GLY A 45 0.28 -13.28 -1.02
CA GLY A 45 1.02 -13.10 0.22
C GLY A 45 1.35 -11.64 0.50
N LEU A 46 1.69 -10.85 -0.53
CA LEU A 46 1.88 -9.40 -0.38
C LEU A 46 0.56 -8.69 -0.07
N VAL A 47 -0.55 -9.13 -0.65
CA VAL A 47 -1.88 -8.61 -0.31
C VAL A 47 -2.21 -8.87 1.16
N ARG A 48 -2.02 -10.11 1.64
CA ARG A 48 -2.22 -10.48 3.06
C ARG A 48 -1.34 -9.65 3.99
N LEU A 49 -0.06 -9.51 3.65
CA LEU A 49 0.89 -8.70 4.44
C LEU A 49 0.46 -7.23 4.47
N GLY A 50 0.15 -6.63 3.32
CA GLY A 50 -0.33 -5.26 3.20
C GLY A 50 -1.60 -5.02 4.02
N ALA A 51 -2.57 -5.93 3.94
CA ALA A 51 -3.81 -5.88 4.68
C ALA A 51 -3.58 -5.98 6.20
N SER A 52 -2.69 -6.86 6.65
CA SER A 52 -2.35 -6.96 8.08
C SER A 52 -1.72 -5.66 8.64
N ARG A 53 -0.91 -4.98 7.82
CA ARG A 53 -0.32 -3.67 8.18
C ARG A 53 -1.38 -2.57 8.17
N LEU A 54 -2.28 -2.58 7.18
CA LEU A 54 -3.41 -1.66 7.10
C LEU A 54 -4.32 -1.82 8.33
N ARG A 55 -4.60 -3.05 8.75
CA ARG A 55 -5.35 -3.32 9.99
C ARG A 55 -4.71 -2.63 11.19
N ARG A 56 -3.43 -2.88 11.46
CA ARG A 56 -2.71 -2.24 12.58
C ARG A 56 -2.73 -0.73 12.49
N PHE A 57 -2.62 -0.20 11.28
CA PHE A 57 -2.67 1.24 11.02
C PHE A 57 -4.04 1.85 11.37
N LEU A 58 -5.13 1.15 11.03
CA LEU A 58 -6.52 1.52 11.34
C LEU A 58 -6.89 1.31 12.81
N GLU A 59 -6.35 0.29 13.47
CA GLU A 59 -6.51 0.07 14.92
C GLU A 59 -5.89 1.25 15.71
N ALA A 60 -4.72 1.73 15.30
CA ALA A 60 -4.06 2.88 15.91
C ALA A 60 -4.74 4.24 15.59
N ARG A 61 -5.70 4.27 14.67
CA ARG A 61 -6.38 5.50 14.21
C ARG A 61 -7.89 5.29 14.19
N PRO A 62 -8.55 5.35 15.36
CA PRO A 62 -10.00 5.30 15.43
C PRO A 62 -10.63 6.40 14.56
N GLY A 63 -11.69 6.06 13.81
CA GLY A 63 -12.39 7.00 12.94
C GLY A 63 -11.76 7.25 11.56
N LEU A 64 -10.57 6.71 11.29
CA LEU A 64 -10.01 6.76 9.93
C LEU A 64 -10.68 5.71 9.03
N GLU A 65 -11.12 6.14 7.85
CA GLU A 65 -11.60 5.30 6.75
C GLU A 65 -10.58 5.30 5.61
N VAL A 66 -10.44 4.16 4.93
CA VAL A 66 -9.51 3.99 3.81
C VAL A 66 -10.27 3.55 2.58
N HIS A 67 -9.98 4.22 1.48
CA HIS A 67 -10.54 3.93 0.17
C HIS A 67 -9.43 3.44 -0.75
N MET A 68 -9.64 2.30 -1.41
CA MET A 68 -8.64 1.75 -2.32
C MET A 68 -9.29 0.98 -3.46
N ALA A 69 -8.58 0.91 -4.59
CA ALA A 69 -8.93 -0.03 -5.65
C ALA A 69 -8.74 -1.47 -5.15
N PHE A 70 -9.47 -2.39 -5.76
CA PHE A 70 -9.34 -3.81 -5.49
C PHE A 70 -7.91 -4.28 -5.82
N PRO A 71 -7.13 -4.79 -4.84
CA PRO A 71 -5.69 -4.94 -5.00
C PRO A 71 -5.32 -6.17 -5.82
N GLY A 72 -4.40 -6.00 -6.79
CA GLY A 72 -3.74 -7.10 -7.48
C GLY A 72 -4.60 -7.83 -8.54
N ILE A 73 -5.83 -7.38 -8.78
CA ILE A 73 -6.66 -7.85 -9.90
C ILE A 73 -6.30 -7.14 -11.22
N GLY A 74 -6.94 -7.53 -12.32
CA GLY A 74 -6.67 -6.95 -13.64
C GLY A 74 -5.28 -7.32 -14.15
N LEU A 75 -4.39 -6.33 -14.33
CA LEU A 75 -3.00 -6.55 -14.77
C LEU A 75 -2.17 -7.35 -13.76
N GLY A 76 -2.59 -7.42 -12.50
CA GLY A 76 -1.95 -8.28 -11.49
C GLY A 76 -2.35 -9.76 -11.61
N GLY A 77 -3.50 -10.05 -12.22
CA GLY A 77 -3.94 -11.41 -12.53
C GLY A 77 -4.38 -12.26 -11.33
N LEU A 78 -4.63 -11.67 -10.16
CA LEU A 78 -5.25 -12.38 -9.03
C LEU A 78 -6.76 -12.54 -9.25
N ASP A 79 -7.31 -13.62 -8.71
CA ASP A 79 -8.74 -13.83 -8.66
C ASP A 79 -9.40 -12.88 -7.63
N PRO A 80 -10.50 -12.18 -7.99
CA PRO A 80 -11.15 -11.27 -7.06
C PRO A 80 -11.70 -11.95 -5.79
N ARG A 81 -12.12 -13.21 -5.85
CA ARG A 81 -12.65 -13.92 -4.66
C ARG A 81 -11.52 -14.26 -3.70
N GLU A 82 -10.41 -14.79 -4.20
CA GLU A 82 -9.23 -15.09 -3.37
C GLU A 82 -8.69 -13.84 -2.66
N VAL A 83 -8.68 -12.71 -3.37
CA VAL A 83 -8.28 -11.42 -2.79
C VAL A 83 -9.30 -10.94 -1.77
N LEU A 84 -10.61 -11.07 -2.03
CA LEU A 84 -11.65 -10.69 -1.07
C LEU A 84 -11.50 -11.49 0.23
N GLU A 85 -11.39 -12.82 0.13
CA GLU A 85 -11.21 -13.71 1.28
C GLU A 85 -9.94 -13.34 2.08
N ALA A 86 -8.82 -13.08 1.39
CA ALA A 86 -7.59 -12.65 2.03
C ALA A 86 -7.73 -11.30 2.75
N LEU A 87 -8.49 -10.36 2.19
CA LEU A 87 -8.75 -9.06 2.81
C LEU A 87 -9.68 -9.18 4.01
N GLU A 88 -10.77 -9.95 3.91
CA GLU A 88 -11.72 -10.16 5.00
C GLU A 88 -11.05 -10.80 6.22
N GLU A 89 -10.23 -11.83 5.99
CA GLU A 89 -9.45 -12.48 7.04
C GLU A 89 -8.45 -11.51 7.70
N ALA A 90 -7.65 -10.81 6.89
CA ALA A 90 -6.58 -9.95 7.41
C ALA A 90 -7.09 -8.66 8.06
N LEU A 91 -8.23 -8.13 7.61
CA LEU A 91 -8.87 -6.90 8.12
C LEU A 91 -9.94 -7.18 9.18
N ALA A 92 -10.02 -8.40 9.70
CA ALA A 92 -10.99 -8.76 10.74
C ALA A 92 -11.01 -7.73 11.89
N GLY A 93 -12.21 -7.28 12.25
CA GLY A 93 -12.45 -6.26 13.29
C GLY A 93 -12.37 -4.81 12.81
N VAL A 94 -11.85 -4.54 11.61
CA VAL A 94 -11.76 -3.17 11.05
C VAL A 94 -12.22 -3.04 9.60
N GLY A 95 -12.62 -4.14 8.95
CA GLY A 95 -12.98 -4.19 7.53
C GLY A 95 -14.11 -3.24 7.13
N ASN A 96 -15.02 -2.89 8.05
CA ASN A 96 -16.09 -1.91 7.81
C ASN A 96 -15.58 -0.49 7.54
N ARG A 97 -14.29 -0.22 7.75
CA ARG A 97 -13.62 1.07 7.49
C ARG A 97 -12.74 1.02 6.23
N VAL A 98 -12.82 -0.04 5.45
CA VAL A 98 -12.10 -0.18 4.18
C VAL A 98 -13.11 -0.30 3.05
N VAL A 99 -13.10 0.71 2.17
CA VAL A 99 -13.96 0.76 0.98
C VAL A 99 -13.15 0.32 -0.23
N LEU A 100 -13.60 -0.75 -0.88
CA LEU A 100 -12.98 -1.29 -2.08
C LEU A 100 -13.74 -0.82 -3.33
N TYR A 101 -13.01 -0.25 -4.28
CA TYR A 101 -13.54 0.09 -5.60
C TYR A 101 -13.17 -0.95 -6.64
N ARG A 102 -14.13 -1.30 -7.48
CA ARG A 102 -13.90 -2.04 -8.72
C ARG A 102 -13.84 -1.01 -9.86
N LEU A 103 -12.71 -0.94 -10.54
CA LEU A 103 -12.46 -0.05 -11.68
C LEU A 103 -12.74 -0.76 -12.99
#